data_AF-A0A426QHT4-F1
#
_entry.id   AF-A0A426QHT4-F1
#
_cell.length_a   1.000
_cell.length_b   1.000
_cell.length_c   1.000
_cell.angle_alpha   90.00
_cell.angle_beta   90.00
_cell.angle_gamma   90.00
#
_symmetry.space_group_name_H-M   'P 1'
#
loop_
_entity.id
_entity.type
_entity.pdbx_description
1 polymer ?
#
loop_
_entity_poly.entity_id
_entity_poly.type
_entity_poly.pdbx_seq_one_letter_code
_entity_poly.pdbx_strand_id
1 'polypeptide(L)'
;MRTLKQQTGLATLTTVLMLIIGVSALSLTIARATHTEQRLANKQAAFTRVQFAAEAGLEFAITELRQHRLSWLAVAPDREVAVPVGMPPPVRSAGGDRFGLNIRYERHPRRPKYLRIHVDTQATLAPDIRGVLQQAVRPYSILTETAEQAPPLILAGCLHQSQGRADIYPRNADRHNAGTAVWTTNNPACIRHSGLDLHRGTLTALATSSSDLWPALIAVSRARFRQLADDHRRQLPVSQRRYWRAEPGDLRHGRWHRSLGRPDTPVVLVFPAGLGCPEFQTGVRIHGFVFIDADCGLPPAWNSLRIYGSLAVNGDLNRLSGFTRLAHIEQASGRPPELRLPVHEVARIPGSWRDF
;
A
#
# COMPACT_ATOMS: atom_id res chain seq x y z
N MET A 1 24.11 -97.64 40.04
CA MET A 1 23.22 -96.68 39.36
C MET A 1 22.86 -95.56 40.34
N ARG A 2 23.50 -94.39 40.23
CA ARG A 2 23.17 -93.17 40.98
C ARG A 2 23.07 -92.04 39.96
N THR A 3 21.86 -91.73 39.52
CA THR A 3 21.58 -90.70 38.52
C THR A 3 21.23 -89.38 39.20
N LEU A 4 22.09 -88.40 38.95
CA LEU A 4 21.91 -86.94 38.92
C LEU A 4 20.54 -86.40 39.42
N LYS A 5 20.51 -85.90 40.66
CA LYS A 5 19.51 -84.95 41.16
C LYS A 5 20.23 -83.70 41.68
N GLN A 6 20.76 -82.87 40.78
CA GLN A 6 21.39 -81.59 41.18
C GLN A 6 21.49 -80.53 40.06
N GLN A 7 20.47 -80.39 39.19
CA GLN A 7 20.48 -79.36 38.12
C GLN A 7 19.19 -78.52 37.96
N THR A 8 18.19 -78.63 38.84
CA THR A 8 16.94 -77.84 38.71
C THR A 8 17.04 -76.41 39.25
N GLY A 9 17.97 -76.12 40.16
CA GLY A 9 18.16 -74.77 40.73
C GLY A 9 18.85 -73.76 39.79
N LEU A 10 19.73 -74.24 38.90
CA LEU A 10 20.46 -73.37 37.97
C LEU A 10 19.57 -72.92 36.80
N ALA A 11 18.71 -73.80 36.30
CA ALA A 11 17.78 -73.49 35.21
C ALA A 11 16.72 -72.44 35.60
N THR A 12 16.26 -72.43 36.85
CA THR A 12 15.30 -71.43 37.33
C THR A 12 15.94 -70.06 37.56
N LEU A 13 17.20 -70.03 38.00
CA LEU A 13 17.94 -68.77 38.17
C LEU A 13 18.27 -68.13 36.82
N THR A 14 18.63 -68.93 35.80
CA THR A 14 18.90 -68.40 34.45
C THR A 14 17.64 -67.89 33.77
N THR A 15 16.48 -68.54 33.91
CA THR A 15 15.22 -68.02 33.36
C THR A 15 14.76 -66.74 34.05
N VAL A 16 14.87 -66.66 35.38
CA VAL A 16 14.55 -65.43 36.12
C VAL A 16 15.49 -64.29 35.73
N LEU A 17 16.79 -64.56 35.59
CA LEU A 17 17.76 -63.56 35.15
C LEU A 17 17.46 -63.06 33.72
N MET A 18 17.17 -63.96 32.78
CA MET A 18 16.78 -63.59 31.42
C MET A 18 15.50 -62.75 31.40
N LEU A 19 14.51 -63.08 32.24
CA LEU A 19 13.28 -62.30 32.40
C LEU A 19 13.56 -60.89 32.94
N ILE A 20 14.38 -60.76 33.98
CA ILE A 20 14.74 -59.45 34.55
C ILE A 20 15.48 -58.60 33.52
N ILE A 21 16.44 -59.19 32.79
CA ILE A 21 17.17 -58.49 31.72
C ILE A 21 16.19 -58.06 30.61
N GLY A 22 15.27 -58.93 30.21
CA GLY A 22 14.25 -58.63 29.20
C GLY A 22 13.32 -57.48 29.60
N VAL A 23 12.80 -57.48 30.84
CA VAL A 23 11.95 -56.41 31.36
C VAL A 23 12.72 -55.10 31.50
N SER A 24 13.99 -55.16 31.94
CA SER A 24 14.84 -53.97 32.07
C SER A 24 15.15 -53.35 30.70
N ALA A 25 15.44 -54.18 29.69
CA ALA A 25 15.66 -53.74 28.32
C ALA A 25 14.40 -53.09 27.73
N LEU A 26 13.22 -53.70 27.93
CA LEU A 26 11.94 -53.15 27.49
C LEU A 26 11.60 -51.82 28.19
N SER A 27 11.85 -51.73 29.50
CA SER A 27 11.62 -50.49 30.26
C SER A 27 12.52 -49.36 29.76
N LEU A 28 13.78 -49.67 29.44
CA LEU A 28 14.73 -48.70 28.88
C LEU A 28 14.33 -48.22 27.47
N THR A 29 13.82 -49.11 26.61
CA THR A 29 13.35 -48.70 25.27
C THR A 29 12.12 -47.81 25.35
N ILE A 30 11.16 -48.11 26.23
CA ILE A 30 9.98 -47.27 26.49
C ILE A 30 10.41 -45.90 27.04
N ALA A 31 11.34 -45.86 28.01
CA ALA A 31 11.84 -44.61 28.57
C ALA A 31 12.56 -43.74 27.52
N ARG A 32 13.31 -44.35 26.60
CA ARG A 32 13.95 -43.63 25.49
C ARG A 32 12.92 -43.09 24.51
N ALA A 33 11.94 -43.90 24.11
CA ALA A 33 10.87 -43.50 23.18
C ALA A 33 10.07 -42.32 23.73
N THR A 34 9.59 -42.42 24.97
CA THR A 34 8.83 -41.35 25.64
C THR A 34 9.63 -40.06 25.76
N HIS A 35 10.91 -40.13 26.10
CA HIS A 35 11.78 -38.94 26.15
C HIS A 35 12.01 -38.31 24.76
N THR A 36 12.17 -39.12 23.69
CA THR A 36 12.27 -38.59 22.33
C THR A 36 10.98 -37.95 21.85
N GLU A 37 9.83 -38.54 22.18
CA GLU A 37 8.51 -37.98 21.86
C GLU A 37 8.27 -36.66 22.60
N GLN A 38 8.60 -36.58 23.88
CA GLN A 38 8.52 -35.34 24.65
C GLN A 38 9.40 -34.24 24.05
N ARG A 39 10.63 -34.58 23.64
CA ARG A 39 11.52 -33.61 22.97
C ARG A 39 10.96 -33.15 21.63
N LEU A 40 10.41 -34.06 20.84
CA LEU A 40 9.80 -33.72 19.54
C LEU A 40 8.56 -32.84 19.73
N ALA A 41 7.70 -33.19 20.69
CA ALA A 41 6.50 -32.42 21.03
C ALA A 41 6.87 -31.01 21.52
N ASN A 42 7.90 -30.88 22.37
CA ASN A 42 8.37 -29.58 22.85
C ASN A 42 8.97 -28.73 21.73
N LYS A 43 9.74 -29.34 20.82
CA LYS A 43 10.28 -28.65 19.63
C LYS A 43 9.16 -28.20 18.70
N GLN A 44 8.19 -29.07 18.45
CA GLN A 44 7.02 -28.73 17.61
C GLN A 44 6.22 -27.58 18.23
N ALA A 45 5.97 -27.62 19.53
CA ALA A 45 5.26 -26.55 20.24
C ALA A 45 6.05 -25.23 20.25
N ALA A 46 7.39 -25.28 20.35
CA ALA A 46 8.23 -24.09 20.22
C ALA A 46 8.17 -23.52 18.80
N PHE A 47 8.32 -24.36 17.78
CA PHE A 47 8.22 -23.97 16.37
C PHE A 47 6.89 -23.29 16.06
N THR A 48 5.77 -23.91 16.44
CA THR A 48 4.43 -23.35 16.25
C THR A 48 4.27 -21.98 16.95
N ARG A 49 4.76 -21.82 18.18
CA ARG A 49 4.69 -20.54 18.91
C ARG A 49 5.49 -19.42 18.20
N VAL A 50 6.69 -19.74 17.74
CA VAL A 50 7.54 -18.81 16.99
C VAL A 50 6.88 -18.41 15.67
N GLN A 51 6.33 -19.38 14.95
CA GLN A 51 5.64 -19.13 13.70
C GLN A 51 4.47 -18.16 13.90
N PHE A 52 3.62 -18.38 14.91
CA PHE A 52 2.52 -17.45 15.22
C PHE A 52 3.01 -16.06 15.61
N ALA A 53 4.12 -15.96 16.34
CA ALA A 53 4.72 -14.65 16.66
C ALA A 53 5.22 -13.94 15.39
N ALA A 54 5.84 -14.66 14.46
CA ALA A 54 6.31 -14.11 13.20
C ALA A 54 5.17 -13.67 12.28
N GLU A 55 4.08 -14.44 12.23
CA GLU A 55 2.85 -14.07 11.52
C GLU A 55 2.21 -12.82 12.11
N ALA A 56 2.13 -12.70 13.44
CA ALA A 56 1.65 -11.49 14.10
C ALA A 56 2.52 -10.26 13.76
N GLY A 57 3.86 -10.43 13.71
CA GLY A 57 4.77 -9.39 13.26
C GLY A 57 4.56 -9.00 11.80
N LEU A 58 4.23 -9.96 10.92
CA LEU A 58 3.88 -9.68 9.53
C LEU A 58 2.59 -8.87 9.42
N GLU A 59 1.55 -9.20 10.20
CA GLU A 59 0.30 -8.43 10.21
C GLU A 59 0.49 -7.01 10.72
N PHE A 60 1.32 -6.84 11.77
CA PHE A 60 1.75 -5.52 12.22
C PHE A 60 2.43 -4.75 11.08
N ALA A 61 3.38 -5.39 10.40
CA ALA A 61 4.13 -4.76 9.31
C ALA A 61 3.23 -4.35 8.13
N ILE A 62 2.22 -5.15 7.80
CA ILE A 62 1.22 -4.85 6.77
C ILE A 62 0.33 -3.68 7.18
N THR A 63 -0.07 -3.63 8.45
CA THR A 63 -0.89 -2.53 8.99
C THR A 63 -0.11 -1.22 8.99
N GLU A 64 1.16 -1.26 9.38
CA GLU A 64 2.08 -0.12 9.39
C GLU A 64 2.22 0.48 7.98
N LEU A 65 2.33 -0.36 6.94
CA LEU A 65 2.39 0.11 5.54
C LEU A 65 1.17 0.92 5.11
N ARG A 66 -0.01 0.67 5.71
CA ARG A 66 -1.26 1.39 5.41
C ARG A 66 -1.34 2.73 6.14
N GLN A 67 -0.77 2.80 7.34
CA GLN A 67 -0.89 3.97 8.22
C GLN A 67 0.25 4.97 8.03
N HIS A 68 1.46 4.45 7.81
CA HIS A 68 2.68 5.23 7.87
C HIS A 68 3.46 5.17 6.58
N ARG A 69 4.12 6.29 6.26
CA ARG A 69 5.07 6.35 5.16
C ARG A 69 6.43 5.88 5.66
N LEU A 70 6.95 4.85 5.00
CA LEU A 70 8.31 4.38 5.26
C LEU A 70 9.36 5.34 4.70
N SER A 71 10.40 5.57 5.50
CA SER A 71 11.62 6.27 5.09
C SER A 71 12.63 5.25 4.60
N TRP A 72 12.92 5.30 3.30
CA TRP A 72 13.79 4.34 2.63
C TRP A 72 15.24 4.82 2.63
N LEU A 73 16.15 3.92 3.01
CA LEU A 73 17.59 4.11 2.98
C LEU A 73 18.19 3.22 1.89
N ALA A 74 18.92 3.80 0.94
CA ALA A 74 19.68 3.03 -0.03
C ALA A 74 20.90 2.39 0.66
N VAL A 75 20.95 1.06 0.66
CA VAL A 75 22.07 0.28 1.23
C VAL A 75 22.89 -0.41 0.15
N ALA A 76 22.36 -0.56 -1.06
CA ALA A 76 23.08 -1.00 -2.25
C ALA A 76 22.38 -0.43 -3.52
N PRO A 77 23.01 -0.48 -4.71
CA PRO A 77 22.44 0.05 -5.96
C PRO A 77 21.07 -0.55 -6.34
N ASP A 78 20.81 -1.77 -5.90
CA ASP A 78 19.61 -2.56 -6.18
C ASP A 78 18.76 -2.81 -4.93
N ARG A 79 19.12 -2.19 -3.78
CA ARG A 79 18.50 -2.49 -2.49
C ARG A 79 18.32 -1.25 -1.62
N GLU A 80 17.06 -0.99 -1.30
CA GLU A 80 16.66 -0.04 -0.27
C GLU A 80 16.02 -0.78 0.90
N VAL A 81 16.27 -0.30 2.11
CA VAL A 81 15.68 -0.82 3.34
C VAL A 81 14.94 0.26 4.10
N ALA A 82 13.91 -0.14 4.83
CA ALA A 82 13.23 0.72 5.80
C ALA A 82 12.89 -0.09 7.05
N VAL A 83 12.72 0.62 8.16
CA VAL A 83 12.22 0.07 9.43
C VAL A 83 10.85 0.67 9.73
N PRO A 84 10.01 -0.01 10.51
CA PRO A 84 8.76 0.56 11.01
C PRO A 84 8.99 1.90 11.72
N VAL A 85 7.99 2.79 11.68
CA VAL A 85 8.05 4.07 12.40
C VAL A 85 7.83 3.82 13.90
N GLY A 86 6.94 2.89 14.25
CA GLY A 86 6.70 2.45 15.62
C GLY A 86 7.42 1.15 15.99
N MET A 87 7.80 0.99 17.25
CA MET A 87 8.30 -0.29 17.75
C MET A 87 7.15 -1.30 17.81
N PRO A 88 7.28 -2.49 17.20
CA PRO A 88 6.23 -3.50 17.25
C PRO A 88 6.02 -3.97 18.71
N PRO A 89 4.77 -4.13 19.17
CA PRO A 89 4.50 -4.64 20.50
C PRO A 89 4.96 -6.12 20.60
N PRO A 90 5.48 -6.56 21.75
CA PRO A 90 5.88 -7.95 21.94
C PRO A 90 4.66 -8.88 21.91
N VAL A 91 4.80 -10.03 21.25
CA VAL A 91 3.74 -11.04 21.15
C VAL A 91 3.80 -11.96 22.36
N ARG A 92 2.64 -12.33 22.91
CA ARG A 92 2.52 -13.24 24.05
C ARG A 92 1.89 -14.56 23.60
N SER A 93 2.50 -15.68 23.96
CA SER A 93 1.87 -17.00 23.78
C SER A 93 0.85 -17.26 24.90
N ALA A 94 -0.08 -18.20 24.68
CA ALA A 94 -1.00 -18.66 25.73
C ALA A 94 -0.27 -19.27 26.94
N GLY A 95 0.96 -19.78 26.74
CA GLY A 95 1.83 -20.30 27.80
C GLY A 95 2.60 -19.22 28.56
N GLY A 96 2.42 -17.94 28.22
CA GLY A 96 3.06 -16.80 28.91
C GLY A 96 4.42 -16.37 28.35
N ASP A 97 4.94 -17.05 27.32
CA ASP A 97 6.18 -16.63 26.66
C ASP A 97 6.00 -15.28 25.98
N ARG A 98 7.09 -14.51 25.92
CA ARG A 98 7.14 -13.24 25.20
C ARG A 98 8.11 -13.35 24.04
N PHE A 99 7.71 -12.84 22.88
CA PHE A 99 8.52 -12.80 21.68
C PHE A 99 8.79 -11.37 21.29
N GLY A 100 10.08 -11.04 21.11
CA GLY A 100 10.50 -9.80 20.48
C GLY A 100 10.34 -9.92 18.96
N LEU A 101 9.94 -8.82 18.33
CA LEU A 101 9.78 -8.71 16.89
C LEU A 101 10.78 -7.70 16.34
N ASN A 102 11.57 -8.10 15.36
CA ASN A 102 12.39 -7.20 14.56
C ASN A 102 11.91 -7.24 13.11
N ILE A 103 11.42 -6.11 12.63
CA ILE A 103 10.77 -6.01 11.31
C ILE A 103 11.62 -5.10 10.43
N ARG A 104 11.91 -5.55 9.22
CA ARG A 104 12.54 -4.74 8.17
C ARG A 104 11.78 -4.88 6.86
N TYR A 105 11.73 -3.78 6.11
CA TYR A 105 11.21 -3.74 4.76
C TYR A 105 12.38 -3.62 3.79
N GLU A 106 12.30 -4.35 2.68
CA GLU A 106 13.29 -4.32 1.61
C GLU A 106 12.58 -4.08 0.27
N ARG A 107 13.19 -3.32 -0.63
CA ARG A 107 12.72 -3.19 -2.01
C ARG A 107 13.85 -2.89 -2.98
N HIS A 108 13.56 -3.08 -4.26
CA HIS A 108 14.43 -2.67 -5.33
C HIS A 108 14.10 -1.22 -5.77
N PRO A 109 15.07 -0.28 -5.90
CA PRO A 109 14.79 1.11 -6.27
C PRO A 109 14.04 1.28 -7.60
N ARG A 110 14.34 0.41 -8.59
CA ARG A 110 13.65 0.38 -9.89
C ARG A 110 12.26 -0.29 -9.87
N ARG A 111 11.88 -0.94 -8.78
CA ARG A 111 10.58 -1.62 -8.61
C ARG A 111 10.00 -1.31 -7.24
N PRO A 112 9.78 -0.02 -6.89
CA PRO A 112 9.47 0.40 -5.54
C PRO A 112 8.10 -0.06 -5.02
N LYS A 113 7.25 -0.58 -5.92
CA LYS A 113 5.91 -1.12 -5.64
C LYS A 113 5.92 -2.56 -5.13
N TYR A 114 7.04 -3.26 -5.21
CA TYR A 114 7.20 -4.61 -4.69
C TYR A 114 8.09 -4.55 -3.47
N LEU A 115 7.54 -4.89 -2.32
CA LEU A 115 8.23 -4.86 -1.05
C LEU A 115 8.41 -6.28 -0.52
N ARG A 116 9.49 -6.52 0.21
CA ARG A 116 9.72 -7.74 0.96
C ARG A 116 9.76 -7.39 2.43
N ILE A 117 8.85 -7.98 3.20
CA ILE A 117 8.81 -7.84 4.65
C ILE A 117 9.62 -8.99 5.22
N HIS A 118 10.55 -8.69 6.11
CA HIS A 118 11.21 -9.68 6.95
C HIS A 118 10.80 -9.44 8.39
N VAL A 119 10.48 -10.53 9.08
CA VAL A 119 10.14 -10.55 10.49
C VAL A 119 11.06 -11.56 11.15
N ASP A 120 12.00 -11.06 11.94
CA ASP A 120 12.85 -11.87 12.80
C ASP A 120 12.21 -11.90 14.20
N THR A 121 11.92 -13.09 14.70
CA THR A 121 11.30 -13.27 16.02
C THR A 121 12.21 -14.06 16.94
N GLN A 122 12.19 -13.70 18.22
CA GLN A 122 13.02 -14.33 19.23
C GLN A 122 12.29 -14.39 20.58
N ALA A 123 12.32 -15.54 21.24
CA ALA A 123 11.77 -15.67 22.58
C ALA A 123 12.63 -14.93 23.61
N THR A 124 12.00 -14.15 24.49
CA THR A 124 12.69 -13.31 25.47
C THR A 124 13.43 -14.12 26.53
N LEU A 125 12.85 -15.24 26.96
CA LEU A 125 13.41 -16.10 28.01
C LEU A 125 14.24 -17.27 27.47
N ALA A 126 14.22 -17.50 26.16
CA ALA A 126 14.92 -18.59 25.47
C ALA A 126 15.46 -18.08 24.12
N PRO A 127 16.55 -17.30 24.12
CA PRO A 127 17.03 -16.58 22.95
C PRO A 127 17.54 -17.47 21.81
N ASP A 128 17.71 -18.77 22.08
CA ASP A 128 17.99 -19.84 21.12
C ASP A 128 16.77 -20.19 20.25
N ILE A 129 15.56 -19.92 20.76
CA ILE A 129 14.32 -20.08 20.02
C ILE A 129 14.08 -18.85 19.15
N ARG A 130 14.35 -19.00 17.85
CA ARG A 130 14.21 -17.96 16.83
C ARG A 130 13.43 -18.48 15.63
N GLY A 131 12.82 -17.56 14.89
CA GLY A 131 12.26 -17.86 13.59
C GLY A 131 12.22 -16.63 12.72
N VAL A 132 12.50 -16.83 11.44
CA VAL A 132 12.51 -15.78 10.44
C VAL A 132 11.38 -16.04 9.45
N LEU A 133 10.53 -15.04 9.25
CA LEU A 133 9.50 -15.06 8.23
C LEU A 133 9.78 -14.00 7.18
N GLN A 134 9.58 -14.36 5.92
CA GLN A 134 9.66 -13.45 4.79
C GLN A 134 8.41 -13.54 3.93
N GLN A 135 7.88 -12.38 3.55
CA GLN A 135 6.73 -12.29 2.65
C GLN A 135 6.91 -11.13 1.67
N ALA A 136 6.72 -11.38 0.38
CA ALA A 136 6.63 -10.29 -0.59
C ALA A 136 5.20 -9.75 -0.65
N VAL A 137 5.07 -8.43 -0.71
CA VAL A 137 3.80 -7.71 -0.74
C VAL A 137 3.82 -6.60 -1.79
N ARG A 138 2.63 -6.22 -2.24
CA ARG A 138 2.42 -5.04 -3.09
C ARG A 138 1.45 -4.07 -2.39
N PRO A 139 1.93 -2.92 -1.91
CA PRO A 139 1.04 -1.84 -1.49
C PRO A 139 0.34 -1.21 -2.71
N TYR A 140 -0.95 -0.95 -2.55
CA TYR A 140 -1.80 -0.30 -3.54
C TYR A 140 -2.30 1.03 -2.98
N SER A 141 -2.14 2.08 -3.78
CA SER A 141 -2.85 3.34 -3.62
C SER A 141 -4.31 3.17 -4.07
N ILE A 142 -5.15 4.16 -3.77
CA ILE A 142 -6.47 4.27 -4.39
C ILE A 142 -6.42 4.69 -5.86
N LEU A 143 -5.29 5.25 -6.31
CA LEU A 143 -5.05 5.53 -7.71
C LEU A 143 -4.48 4.30 -8.41
N THR A 144 -4.82 4.15 -9.69
CA THR A 144 -4.15 3.17 -10.54
C THR A 144 -2.69 3.59 -10.76
N GLU A 145 -1.87 2.64 -11.20
CA GLU A 145 -0.48 2.91 -11.58
C GLU A 145 -0.38 3.99 -12.66
N THR A 146 -1.33 4.01 -13.60
CA THR A 146 -1.47 5.06 -14.61
C THR A 146 -1.73 6.43 -13.98
N ALA A 147 -2.65 6.52 -13.01
CA ALA A 147 -2.99 7.80 -12.38
C ALA A 147 -1.94 8.34 -11.41
N GLU A 148 -1.08 7.51 -10.82
CA GLU A 148 0.04 7.97 -9.99
C GLU A 148 1.06 8.81 -10.78
N GLN A 149 1.16 8.57 -12.09
CA GLN A 149 2.02 9.25 -13.04
C GLN A 149 1.23 10.17 -13.99
N ALA A 150 -0.02 10.48 -13.63
CA ALA A 150 -0.89 11.25 -14.51
C ALA A 150 -0.33 12.65 -14.80
N PRO A 151 -0.60 13.17 -16.02
CA PRO A 151 -0.31 14.55 -16.36
C PRO A 151 -1.22 15.49 -15.57
N PRO A 152 -0.98 16.81 -15.63
CA PRO A 152 -1.79 17.77 -14.91
C PRO A 152 -3.27 17.81 -15.32
N LEU A 153 -3.61 17.45 -16.55
CA LEU A 153 -4.99 17.41 -17.05
C LEU A 153 -5.32 16.07 -17.71
N ILE A 154 -6.49 15.52 -17.39
CA ILE A 154 -7.03 14.27 -17.96
C ILE A 154 -8.50 14.51 -18.33
N LEU A 155 -8.89 14.18 -19.54
CA LEU A 155 -10.24 14.42 -20.06
C LEU A 155 -10.85 13.16 -20.67
N ALA A 156 -12.12 12.89 -20.35
CA ALA A 156 -12.89 11.85 -21.06
C ALA A 156 -13.47 12.36 -22.39
N GLY A 157 -13.45 13.68 -22.57
CA GLY A 157 -13.96 14.37 -23.76
C GLY A 157 -12.94 15.35 -24.34
N CYS A 158 -13.47 16.46 -24.85
CA CYS A 158 -12.72 17.48 -25.56
C CYS A 158 -12.54 18.76 -24.73
N LEU A 159 -11.54 19.55 -25.10
CA LEU A 159 -11.30 20.87 -24.53
C LEU A 159 -11.68 21.94 -25.54
N HIS A 160 -12.79 22.64 -25.27
CA HIS A 160 -13.32 23.68 -26.14
C HIS A 160 -12.88 25.10 -25.72
N GLN A 161 -11.56 25.32 -25.62
CA GLN A 161 -11.06 26.61 -25.13
C GLN A 161 -11.28 27.74 -26.13
N SER A 162 -12.21 28.64 -25.82
CA SER A 162 -12.55 29.79 -26.67
C SER A 162 -11.77 31.07 -26.31
N GLN A 163 -11.43 31.30 -25.03
CA GLN A 163 -10.76 32.54 -24.58
C GLN A 163 -9.97 32.40 -23.25
N GLY A 164 -8.76 32.96 -23.21
CA GLY A 164 -7.86 33.02 -22.04
C GLY A 164 -6.68 32.05 -22.13
N ARG A 165 -5.54 32.39 -21.49
CA ARG A 165 -4.33 31.54 -21.42
C ARG A 165 -4.33 30.67 -20.17
N ALA A 166 -4.52 29.37 -20.31
CA ALA A 166 -4.34 28.46 -19.18
C ALA A 166 -2.94 27.85 -19.23
N ASP A 167 -2.25 27.84 -18.09
CA ASP A 167 -0.91 27.29 -17.99
C ASP A 167 -1.00 25.84 -17.49
N ILE A 168 -0.45 24.91 -18.27
CA ILE A 168 -0.33 23.50 -17.92
C ILE A 168 1.16 23.16 -17.85
N TYR A 169 1.67 22.95 -16.64
CA TYR A 169 3.07 22.61 -16.40
C TYR A 169 3.20 21.08 -16.26
N PRO A 170 3.60 20.34 -17.31
CA PRO A 170 3.85 18.91 -17.23
C PRO A 170 5.06 18.62 -16.33
N ARG A 171 5.36 17.33 -16.18
CA ARG A 171 6.66 16.90 -15.68
C ARG A 171 7.79 17.46 -16.56
N ASN A 172 8.88 17.93 -15.96
CA ASN A 172 9.99 18.63 -16.61
C ASN A 172 9.55 19.81 -17.51
N ALA A 173 8.51 20.55 -17.10
CA ALA A 173 8.05 21.75 -17.82
C ALA A 173 9.22 22.68 -18.21
N ASP A 174 9.12 23.27 -19.40
CA ASP A 174 10.11 24.17 -20.01
C ASP A 174 11.47 23.51 -20.34
N ARG A 175 11.63 22.21 -20.13
CA ARG A 175 12.84 21.45 -20.53
C ARG A 175 12.61 20.68 -21.83
N HIS A 176 13.70 20.21 -22.44
CA HIS A 176 13.65 19.42 -23.68
C HIS A 176 12.98 18.05 -23.50
N ASN A 177 12.93 17.55 -22.26
CA ASN A 177 12.33 16.28 -21.87
C ASN A 177 11.01 16.48 -21.08
N ALA A 178 10.27 17.55 -21.40
CA ALA A 178 8.94 17.78 -20.87
C ALA A 178 8.04 16.58 -21.19
N GLY A 179 7.30 16.12 -20.17
CA GLY A 179 6.39 14.99 -20.26
C GLY A 179 5.05 15.38 -20.89
N THR A 180 4.08 14.47 -20.78
CA THR A 180 2.71 14.74 -21.23
C THR A 180 2.06 15.80 -20.32
N ALA A 181 1.42 16.79 -20.95
CA ALA A 181 0.65 17.84 -20.28
C ALA A 181 -0.83 17.48 -20.16
N VAL A 182 -1.37 16.75 -21.14
CA VAL A 182 -2.77 16.34 -21.15
C VAL A 182 -2.95 14.92 -21.64
N TRP A 183 -3.79 14.17 -20.94
CA TRP A 183 -4.38 12.93 -21.41
C TRP A 183 -5.82 13.14 -21.86
N THR A 184 -6.21 12.53 -22.96
CA THR A 184 -7.62 12.45 -23.36
C THR A 184 -7.97 11.05 -23.84
N THR A 185 -9.18 10.58 -23.53
CA THR A 185 -9.72 9.33 -24.09
C THR A 185 -10.28 9.53 -25.50
N ASN A 186 -10.43 10.79 -25.94
CA ASN A 186 -10.85 11.15 -27.29
C ASN A 186 -9.61 11.41 -28.18
N ASN A 187 -9.83 11.80 -29.44
CA ASN A 187 -8.76 12.21 -30.32
C ASN A 187 -8.07 13.47 -29.75
N PRO A 188 -6.74 13.45 -29.51
CA PRO A 188 -5.99 14.62 -29.04
C PRO A 188 -6.20 15.89 -29.88
N ALA A 189 -6.53 15.75 -31.17
CA ALA A 189 -6.86 16.87 -32.05
C ALA A 189 -8.08 17.70 -31.60
N CYS A 190 -8.94 17.16 -30.73
CA CYS A 190 -10.09 17.91 -30.21
C CYS A 190 -9.73 18.85 -29.04
N ILE A 191 -8.49 18.80 -28.55
CA ILE A 191 -7.95 19.77 -27.60
C ILE A 191 -7.36 20.93 -28.40
N ARG A 192 -8.07 22.07 -28.43
CA ARG A 192 -7.57 23.25 -29.15
C ARG A 192 -6.50 23.98 -28.34
N HIS A 193 -5.28 24.03 -28.88
CA HIS A 193 -4.12 24.62 -28.21
C HIS A 193 -4.06 26.15 -28.20
N SER A 194 -4.89 26.84 -28.97
CA SER A 194 -4.77 28.30 -29.18
C SER A 194 -4.92 29.16 -27.91
N GLY A 195 -5.33 28.56 -26.78
CA GLY A 195 -5.35 29.18 -25.44
C GLY A 195 -4.58 28.42 -24.36
N LEU A 196 -3.81 27.39 -24.71
CA LEU A 196 -3.06 26.55 -23.76
C LEU A 196 -1.57 26.78 -23.89
N ASP A 197 -0.92 27.15 -22.78
CA ASP A 197 0.53 26.99 -22.66
C ASP A 197 0.81 25.62 -22.05
N LEU A 198 1.40 24.72 -22.84
CA LEU A 198 1.75 23.37 -22.40
C LEU A 198 3.17 23.28 -21.85
N HIS A 199 3.95 24.38 -21.84
CA HIS A 199 5.32 24.39 -21.32
C HIS A 199 6.20 23.28 -21.91
N ARG A 200 6.17 23.13 -23.25
CA ARG A 200 6.80 22.07 -24.05
C ARG A 200 6.22 20.66 -23.89
N GLY A 201 5.16 20.51 -23.09
CA GLY A 201 4.47 19.24 -22.92
C GLY A 201 3.67 18.82 -24.13
N THR A 202 3.35 17.53 -24.17
CA THR A 202 2.59 16.92 -25.27
C THR A 202 1.16 16.61 -24.86
N LEU A 203 0.29 16.42 -25.86
CA LEU A 203 -1.00 15.75 -25.68
C LEU A 203 -0.82 14.28 -26.01
N THR A 204 -1.47 13.40 -25.27
CA THR A 204 -1.42 11.96 -25.54
C THR A 204 -2.79 11.35 -25.33
N ALA A 205 -3.15 10.38 -26.17
CA ALA A 205 -4.34 9.58 -25.95
C ALA A 205 -4.14 8.67 -24.72
N LEU A 206 -5.12 8.64 -23.83
CA LEU A 206 -5.16 7.69 -22.74
C LEU A 206 -5.68 6.36 -23.27
N ALA A 207 -4.86 5.32 -23.20
CA ALA A 207 -5.27 3.97 -23.55
C ALA A 207 -6.27 3.44 -22.51
N THR A 208 -7.56 3.54 -22.81
CA THR A 208 -8.66 2.99 -22.01
C THR A 208 -9.68 2.32 -22.92
N SER A 209 -10.33 1.27 -22.41
CA SER A 209 -11.42 0.57 -23.09
C SER A 209 -12.80 1.21 -22.82
N SER A 210 -12.86 2.21 -21.95
CA SER A 210 -14.08 2.88 -21.53
C SER A 210 -13.94 4.40 -21.61
N SER A 211 -15.03 5.07 -21.94
CA SER A 211 -15.16 6.53 -21.79
C SER A 211 -15.26 6.96 -20.32
N ASP A 212 -15.58 6.05 -19.40
CA ASP A 212 -15.52 6.35 -17.96
C ASP A 212 -14.05 6.36 -17.50
N LEU A 213 -13.56 7.52 -17.06
CA LEU A 213 -12.20 7.64 -16.54
C LEU A 213 -12.00 6.93 -15.20
N TRP A 214 -13.07 6.67 -14.45
CA TRP A 214 -12.95 6.13 -13.09
C TRP A 214 -12.14 4.82 -13.03
N PRO A 215 -12.49 3.74 -13.76
CA PRO A 215 -11.74 2.49 -13.70
C PRO A 215 -10.30 2.61 -14.23
N ALA A 216 -10.02 3.58 -15.09
CA ALA A 216 -8.67 3.83 -15.61
C ALA A 216 -7.78 4.55 -14.58
N LEU A 217 -8.37 5.35 -13.69
CA LEU A 217 -7.62 6.25 -12.80
C LEU A 217 -7.72 5.90 -11.30
N ILE A 218 -8.83 5.31 -10.86
CA ILE A 218 -9.11 5.00 -9.46
C ILE A 218 -9.31 3.48 -9.32
N ALA A 219 -8.46 2.85 -8.51
CA ALA A 219 -8.39 1.41 -8.35
C ALA A 219 -9.53 0.80 -7.51
N VAL A 220 -10.31 1.64 -6.83
CA VAL A 220 -11.45 1.23 -5.99
C VAL A 220 -12.78 1.66 -6.63
N SER A 221 -13.88 0.98 -6.31
CA SER A 221 -15.21 1.39 -6.77
C SER A 221 -15.62 2.76 -6.20
N ARG A 222 -16.53 3.46 -6.88
CA ARG A 222 -17.14 4.72 -6.38
C ARG A 222 -17.75 4.56 -4.99
N ALA A 223 -18.42 3.42 -4.75
CA ALA A 223 -18.99 3.09 -3.45
C ALA A 223 -17.90 2.92 -2.37
N ARG A 224 -16.80 2.25 -2.70
CA ARG A 224 -15.67 2.09 -1.78
C ARG A 224 -14.98 3.42 -1.49
N PHE A 225 -14.77 4.27 -2.50
CA PHE A 225 -14.21 5.61 -2.29
C PHE A 225 -15.10 6.45 -1.38
N ARG A 226 -16.43 6.39 -1.56
CA ARG A 226 -17.38 7.07 -0.68
C ARG A 226 -17.21 6.63 0.78
N GLN A 227 -17.14 5.32 1.04
CA GLN A 227 -16.91 4.81 2.40
C GLN A 227 -15.62 5.37 3.00
N LEU A 228 -14.51 5.37 2.24
CA LEU A 228 -13.24 5.90 2.71
C LEU A 228 -13.29 7.39 3.04
N ALA A 229 -13.93 8.19 2.18
CA ALA A 229 -14.11 9.61 2.43
C ALA A 229 -14.99 9.88 3.66
N ASP A 230 -16.06 9.08 3.85
CA ASP A 230 -16.97 9.19 4.98
C ASP A 230 -16.29 8.78 6.30
N ASP A 231 -15.47 7.72 6.28
CA ASP A 231 -14.65 7.30 7.44
C ASP A 231 -13.66 8.38 7.82
N HIS A 232 -12.93 8.95 6.85
CA HIS A 232 -12.04 10.08 7.08
C HIS A 232 -12.78 11.31 7.63
N ARG A 233 -13.99 11.59 7.14
CA ARG A 233 -14.80 12.71 7.64
C ARG A 233 -15.20 12.51 9.10
N ARG A 234 -15.56 11.29 9.51
CA ARG A 234 -15.99 10.97 10.88
C ARG A 234 -14.84 10.85 11.87
N GLN A 235 -13.72 10.24 11.46
CA GLN A 235 -12.68 9.80 12.38
C GLN A 235 -11.47 10.74 12.41
N LEU A 236 -11.23 11.50 11.34
CA LEU A 236 -10.01 12.29 11.21
C LEU A 236 -10.28 13.81 11.21
N PRO A 237 -9.41 14.60 11.87
CA PRO A 237 -9.36 16.04 11.69
C PRO A 237 -9.12 16.41 10.22
N VAL A 238 -9.64 17.57 9.79
CA VAL A 238 -9.53 18.07 8.40
C VAL A 238 -8.09 18.02 7.86
N SER A 239 -7.09 18.38 8.67
CA SER A 239 -5.67 18.39 8.28
C SER A 239 -5.09 17.00 7.98
N GLN A 240 -5.69 15.93 8.53
CA GLN A 240 -5.25 14.56 8.36
C GLN A 240 -6.01 13.82 7.25
N ARG A 241 -7.13 14.38 6.76
CA ARG A 241 -7.93 13.74 5.71
C ARG A 241 -7.19 13.70 4.38
N ARG A 242 -7.08 12.49 3.83
CA ARG A 242 -6.49 12.23 2.49
C ARG A 242 -7.52 12.00 1.40
N TYR A 243 -8.71 11.50 1.75
CA TYR A 243 -9.81 11.27 0.83
C TYR A 243 -10.93 12.26 1.10
N TRP A 244 -11.37 12.93 0.04
CA TRP A 244 -12.41 13.96 0.07
C TRP A 244 -13.45 13.65 -0.99
N ARG A 245 -14.71 13.58 -0.57
CA ARG A 245 -15.85 13.54 -1.46
C ARG A 245 -16.68 14.80 -1.21
N ALA A 246 -16.78 15.65 -2.23
CA ALA A 246 -17.56 16.88 -2.13
C ALA A 246 -19.03 16.57 -1.89
N GLU A 247 -19.67 17.38 -1.05
CA GLU A 247 -21.10 17.37 -0.77
C GLU A 247 -21.70 18.75 -1.04
N PRO A 248 -23.03 18.87 -1.22
CA PRO A 248 -23.66 20.17 -1.47
C PRO A 248 -23.30 21.22 -0.40
N GLY A 249 -23.20 20.82 0.86
CA GLY A 249 -22.83 21.70 1.97
C GLY A 249 -21.35 22.12 2.00
N ASP A 250 -20.48 21.49 1.22
CA ASP A 250 -19.08 21.92 1.06
C ASP A 250 -18.94 23.07 0.04
N LEU A 251 -19.99 23.35 -0.75
CA LEU A 251 -20.02 24.41 -1.75
C LEU A 251 -20.66 25.68 -1.19
N ARG A 252 -20.01 26.84 -1.35
CA ARG A 252 -20.55 28.15 -1.01
C ARG A 252 -21.03 28.85 -2.27
N HIS A 253 -22.34 28.98 -2.44
CA HIS A 253 -22.95 29.48 -3.69
C HIS A 253 -22.48 28.68 -4.92
N GLY A 254 -22.46 27.34 -4.82
CA GLY A 254 -21.99 26.46 -5.90
C GLY A 254 -20.48 26.40 -6.08
N ARG A 255 -19.70 27.17 -5.30
CA ARG A 255 -18.23 27.22 -5.39
C ARG A 255 -17.54 26.40 -4.32
N TRP A 256 -16.59 25.57 -4.76
CA TRP A 256 -15.60 24.98 -3.87
C TRP A 256 -14.64 26.06 -3.37
N HIS A 257 -14.44 26.13 -2.05
CA HIS A 257 -13.74 27.25 -1.42
C HIS A 257 -12.54 26.84 -0.54
N ARG A 258 -12.21 25.55 -0.47
CA ARG A 258 -11.18 25.04 0.44
C ARG A 258 -9.90 24.68 -0.30
N SER A 259 -8.78 25.24 0.12
CA SER A 259 -7.48 24.72 -0.28
C SER A 259 -7.21 23.39 0.44
N LEU A 260 -6.76 22.37 -0.29
CA LEU A 260 -6.55 21.02 0.24
C LEU A 260 -5.16 20.49 -0.09
N GLY A 261 -4.67 19.61 0.79
CA GLY A 261 -3.41 18.90 0.61
C GLY A 261 -2.16 19.79 0.72
N ARG A 262 -1.01 19.13 0.73
CA ARG A 262 0.33 19.73 0.70
C ARG A 262 1.21 18.95 -0.27
N PRO A 263 2.36 19.49 -0.70
CA PRO A 263 3.25 18.80 -1.63
C PRO A 263 3.71 17.43 -1.14
N ASP A 264 3.88 17.26 0.18
CA ASP A 264 4.30 16.03 0.85
C ASP A 264 3.12 15.14 1.29
N THR A 265 1.93 15.72 1.42
CA THR A 265 0.68 15.03 1.77
C THR A 265 -0.44 15.36 0.78
N PRO A 266 -0.37 14.82 -0.45
CA PRO A 266 -1.41 15.04 -1.45
C PRO A 266 -2.75 14.42 -1.01
N VAL A 267 -3.84 14.92 -1.58
CA VAL A 267 -5.19 14.41 -1.33
C VAL A 267 -5.85 13.89 -2.61
N VAL A 268 -6.92 13.14 -2.46
CA VAL A 268 -7.85 12.85 -3.56
C VAL A 268 -9.18 13.52 -3.28
N LEU A 269 -9.60 14.42 -4.16
CA LEU A 269 -10.87 15.13 -4.11
C LEU A 269 -11.76 14.66 -5.25
N VAL A 270 -12.92 14.11 -4.93
CA VAL A 270 -13.92 13.68 -5.91
C VAL A 270 -15.16 14.57 -5.81
N PHE A 271 -15.55 15.15 -6.93
CA PHE A 271 -16.87 15.73 -7.15
C PHE A 271 -17.75 14.67 -7.81
N PRO A 272 -18.72 14.09 -7.09
CA PRO A 272 -19.59 13.06 -7.65
C PRO A 272 -20.53 13.66 -8.71
N ALA A 273 -21.00 12.81 -9.65
CA ALA A 273 -21.87 13.21 -10.76
C ALA A 273 -23.07 14.07 -10.35
N GLY A 274 -23.69 13.77 -9.20
CA GLY A 274 -24.84 14.52 -8.68
C GLY A 274 -24.56 15.98 -8.29
N LEU A 275 -23.28 16.40 -8.21
CA LEU A 275 -22.90 17.80 -8.02
C LEU A 275 -22.59 18.52 -9.35
N GLY A 276 -22.54 17.80 -10.47
CA GLY A 276 -22.15 18.36 -11.75
C GLY A 276 -20.72 18.90 -11.76
N CYS A 277 -20.46 19.88 -12.63
CA CYS A 277 -19.19 20.56 -12.72
C CYS A 277 -19.11 21.71 -11.69
N PRO A 278 -18.24 21.65 -10.67
CA PRO A 278 -18.15 22.68 -9.64
C PRO A 278 -17.48 23.95 -10.18
N GLU A 279 -17.86 25.09 -9.61
CA GLU A 279 -17.04 26.29 -9.67
C GLU A 279 -15.95 26.26 -8.57
N PHE A 280 -14.87 27.02 -8.76
CA PHE A 280 -13.84 27.20 -7.72
C PHE A 280 -13.74 28.67 -7.32
N GLN A 281 -13.68 28.93 -6.01
CA GLN A 281 -13.39 30.26 -5.50
C GLN A 281 -11.95 30.66 -5.84
N THR A 282 -11.74 31.95 -6.09
CA THR A 282 -10.41 32.52 -6.35
C THR A 282 -9.42 32.20 -5.24
N GLY A 283 -8.22 31.76 -5.64
CA GLY A 283 -7.13 31.47 -4.71
C GLY A 283 -7.14 30.05 -4.14
N VAL A 284 -8.11 29.22 -4.50
CA VAL A 284 -8.11 27.79 -4.12
C VAL A 284 -6.87 27.10 -4.67
N ARG A 285 -6.17 26.41 -3.77
CA ARG A 285 -4.99 25.61 -4.08
C ARG A 285 -5.19 24.16 -3.63
N ILE A 286 -5.02 23.23 -4.55
CA ILE A 286 -5.15 21.80 -4.27
C ILE A 286 -3.83 21.11 -4.62
N HIS A 287 -3.25 20.38 -3.68
CA HIS A 287 -2.14 19.46 -3.94
C HIS A 287 -2.68 18.03 -3.94
N GLY A 288 -2.70 17.38 -5.10
CA GLY A 288 -3.22 16.02 -5.23
C GLY A 288 -3.97 15.75 -6.52
N PHE A 289 -4.89 14.79 -6.45
CA PHE A 289 -5.72 14.35 -7.56
C PHE A 289 -7.14 14.87 -7.39
N VAL A 290 -7.65 15.60 -8.38
CA VAL A 290 -9.04 16.08 -8.42
C VAL A 290 -9.77 15.32 -9.51
N PHE A 291 -10.90 14.69 -9.17
CA PHE A 291 -11.76 13.99 -10.12
C PHE A 291 -13.13 14.65 -10.13
N ILE A 292 -13.57 15.13 -11.29
CA ILE A 292 -14.91 15.64 -11.53
C ILE A 292 -15.65 14.57 -12.32
N ASP A 293 -16.58 13.89 -11.66
CA ASP A 293 -17.36 12.79 -12.24
C ASP A 293 -18.57 13.31 -13.03
N ALA A 294 -18.35 14.33 -13.85
CA ALA A 294 -19.38 15.00 -14.63
C ALA A 294 -18.77 15.67 -15.86
N ASP A 295 -19.62 15.97 -16.82
CA ASP A 295 -19.30 16.80 -17.97
C ASP A 295 -19.22 18.28 -17.56
N CYS A 296 -18.17 18.98 -18.03
CA CYS A 296 -17.89 20.40 -17.82
C CYS A 296 -17.94 21.20 -19.14
N GLY A 297 -18.68 20.70 -20.13
CA GLY A 297 -18.98 21.27 -21.44
C GLY A 297 -20.01 22.40 -21.40
N LEU A 298 -20.40 22.86 -20.21
CA LEU A 298 -21.04 24.15 -19.97
C LEU A 298 -20.22 24.89 -18.90
N PRO A 299 -20.24 26.24 -18.86
CA PRO A 299 -19.52 27.00 -17.84
C PRO A 299 -19.80 26.42 -16.44
N PRO A 300 -18.75 26.29 -15.64
CA PRO A 300 -18.21 27.50 -15.03
C PRO A 300 -16.79 27.88 -15.45
N ALA A 301 -16.53 29.19 -15.42
CA ALA A 301 -15.18 29.73 -15.59
C ALA A 301 -14.41 29.58 -14.27
N TRP A 302 -13.49 28.62 -14.20
CA TRP A 302 -12.63 28.46 -13.02
C TRP A 302 -11.67 29.64 -12.92
N ASN A 303 -11.98 30.62 -12.08
CA ASN A 303 -11.16 31.83 -11.94
C ASN A 303 -10.10 31.65 -10.86
N SER A 304 -8.83 31.52 -11.27
CA SER A 304 -7.66 31.43 -10.38
C SER A 304 -7.57 30.14 -9.54
N LEU A 305 -7.88 29.00 -10.17
CA LEU A 305 -7.66 27.67 -9.59
C LEU A 305 -6.20 27.26 -9.75
N ARG A 306 -5.57 26.77 -8.69
CA ARG A 306 -4.22 26.15 -8.76
C ARG A 306 -4.27 24.70 -8.31
N ILE A 307 -3.95 23.78 -9.21
CA ILE A 307 -3.81 22.37 -8.88
C ILE A 307 -2.36 21.96 -9.10
N TYR A 308 -1.76 21.37 -8.08
CA TYR A 308 -0.46 20.71 -8.12
C TYR A 308 -0.68 19.20 -8.01
N GLY A 309 -0.60 18.50 -9.13
CA GLY A 309 -1.01 17.10 -9.27
C GLY A 309 -1.79 16.94 -10.56
N SER A 310 -2.98 16.35 -10.50
CA SER A 310 -3.78 16.05 -11.69
C SER A 310 -5.24 16.43 -11.50
N LEU A 311 -5.85 16.93 -12.57
CA LEU A 311 -7.27 17.16 -12.69
C LEU A 311 -7.85 16.23 -13.76
N ALA A 312 -8.78 15.37 -13.37
CA ALA A 312 -9.53 14.50 -14.25
C ALA A 312 -10.97 14.98 -14.36
N VAL A 313 -11.48 15.12 -15.59
CA VAL A 313 -12.89 15.46 -15.87
C VAL A 313 -13.51 14.34 -16.69
N ASN A 314 -14.57 13.75 -16.17
CA ASN A 314 -15.31 12.66 -16.81
C ASN A 314 -16.31 13.19 -17.86
N GLY A 315 -15.80 13.92 -18.84
CA GLY A 315 -16.57 14.47 -19.97
C GLY A 315 -15.79 15.58 -20.69
N ASP A 316 -16.53 16.45 -21.37
CA ASP A 316 -15.97 17.65 -22.01
C ASP A 316 -15.56 18.70 -20.97
N LEU A 317 -14.63 19.58 -21.35
CA LEU A 317 -14.24 20.75 -20.58
C LEU A 317 -14.28 21.98 -21.48
N ASN A 318 -15.17 22.93 -21.19
CA ASN A 318 -15.31 24.10 -22.04
C ASN A 318 -14.19 25.13 -21.85
N ARG A 319 -13.87 25.50 -20.61
CA ARG A 319 -12.96 26.65 -20.40
C ARG A 319 -12.10 26.50 -19.17
N LEU A 320 -10.78 26.57 -19.39
CA LEU A 320 -9.81 26.95 -18.37
C LEU A 320 -9.62 28.47 -18.45
N SER A 321 -9.72 29.18 -17.32
CA SER A 321 -9.50 30.64 -17.34
C SER A 321 -8.02 30.98 -17.49
N GLY A 322 -7.76 32.25 -17.83
CA GLY A 322 -6.43 32.87 -17.89
C GLY A 322 -5.57 32.74 -16.63
N PHE A 323 -6.20 32.40 -15.50
CA PHE A 323 -5.56 32.35 -14.19
C PHE A 323 -5.52 30.93 -13.61
N THR A 324 -6.07 29.95 -14.32
CA THR A 324 -6.00 28.56 -13.92
C THR A 324 -4.62 28.02 -14.23
N ARG A 325 -3.99 27.43 -13.21
CA ARG A 325 -2.70 26.75 -13.33
C ARG A 325 -2.86 25.30 -12.92
N LEU A 326 -2.59 24.41 -13.86
CA LEU A 326 -2.49 22.98 -13.62
C LEU A 326 -1.02 22.62 -13.71
N ALA A 327 -0.44 22.14 -12.63
CA ALA A 327 0.98 21.84 -12.58
C ALA A 327 1.21 20.44 -12.05
N HIS A 328 2.18 19.74 -12.60
CA HIS A 328 2.60 18.45 -12.09
C HIS A 328 3.11 18.59 -10.65
N ILE A 329 2.91 17.56 -9.80
CA ILE A 329 3.22 17.63 -8.35
C ILE A 329 4.69 17.99 -8.05
N GLU A 330 5.60 17.68 -8.97
CA GLU A 330 7.02 18.04 -8.84
C GLU A 330 7.23 19.56 -8.72
N GLN A 331 6.38 20.38 -9.35
CA GLN A 331 6.48 21.83 -9.33
C GLN A 331 6.22 22.42 -7.94
N ALA A 332 5.54 21.65 -7.08
CA ALA A 332 5.25 22.06 -5.70
C ALA A 332 6.33 21.61 -4.69
N SER A 333 7.07 20.53 -4.98
CA SER A 333 7.94 19.86 -4.00
C SER A 333 9.41 19.74 -4.42
N GLY A 334 9.73 19.85 -5.70
CA GLY A 334 11.05 19.54 -6.26
C GLY A 334 11.51 18.10 -6.02
N ARG A 335 10.61 17.22 -5.56
CA ARG A 335 10.87 15.83 -5.13
C ARG A 335 9.73 14.93 -5.65
N PRO A 336 9.77 13.60 -5.43
CA PRO A 336 9.53 12.56 -6.46
C PRO A 336 8.30 12.79 -7.36
N PRO A 337 8.41 12.37 -8.63
CA PRO A 337 7.53 12.79 -9.73
C PRO A 337 6.13 12.14 -9.71
N GLU A 338 5.70 11.58 -8.60
CA GLU A 338 4.47 10.78 -8.53
C GLU A 338 3.59 11.28 -7.39
N LEU A 339 2.28 11.17 -7.59
CA LEU A 339 1.28 11.41 -6.55
C LEU A 339 1.33 10.29 -5.51
N ARG A 340 2.17 10.46 -4.50
CA ARG A 340 2.32 9.49 -3.40
C ARG A 340 1.20 9.62 -2.39
N LEU A 341 0.11 8.91 -2.64
CA LEU A 341 -1.03 8.80 -1.74
C LEU A 341 -0.82 7.69 -0.70
N PRO A 342 -1.60 7.70 0.41
CA PRO A 342 -1.56 6.61 1.37
C PRO A 342 -1.94 5.28 0.74
N VAL A 343 -1.28 4.22 1.23
CA VAL A 343 -1.59 2.84 0.86
C VAL A 343 -2.96 2.48 1.42
N HIS A 344 -3.88 2.13 0.53
CA HIS A 344 -5.21 1.68 0.92
C HIS A 344 -5.23 0.18 1.21
N GLU A 345 -4.52 -0.58 0.40
CA GLU A 345 -4.50 -2.03 0.46
C GLU A 345 -3.07 -2.54 0.32
N VAL A 346 -2.78 -3.68 0.94
CA VAL A 346 -1.50 -4.38 0.79
C VAL A 346 -1.84 -5.81 0.44
N ALA A 347 -1.55 -6.22 -0.79
CA ALA A 347 -1.76 -7.61 -1.21
C ALA A 347 -0.50 -8.41 -0.96
N ARG A 348 -0.67 -9.62 -0.43
CA ARG A 348 0.39 -10.62 -0.35
C ARG A 348 0.60 -11.22 -1.74
N ILE A 349 1.86 -11.42 -2.12
CA ILE A 349 2.19 -12.11 -3.36
C ILE A 349 2.14 -13.61 -3.09
N PRO A 350 1.22 -14.38 -3.72
CA PRO A 350 1.12 -15.81 -3.51
C PRO A 350 2.44 -16.53 -3.80
N GLY A 351 2.77 -17.54 -3.01
CA GLY A 351 3.99 -18.34 -3.17
C GLY A 351 5.31 -17.63 -2.82
N SER A 352 5.26 -16.38 -2.36
CA SER A 352 6.48 -15.65 -1.94
C SER A 352 6.85 -15.82 -0.45
N TRP A 353 6.01 -16.56 0.28
CA TRP A 353 6.21 -16.86 1.69
C TRP A 353 7.42 -17.78 1.88
N ARG A 354 8.27 -17.47 2.85
CA ARG A 354 9.40 -18.29 3.28
C ARG A 354 9.58 -18.21 4.79
N ASP A 355 9.81 -19.34 5.42
CA ASP A 355 10.21 -19.48 6.82
C ASP A 355 11.60 -20.14 6.91
N PHE A 356 12.37 -19.77 7.94
CA PHE A 356 13.71 -20.29 8.20
C PHE A 356 13.99 -20.46 9.69
#